data_AF-A0A6P0T860-F1
#
_entry.id   AF-A0A6P0T860-F1
#
_cell.length_a   1.000
_cell.length_b   1.000
_cell.length_c   1.000
_cell.angle_alpha   90.00
_cell.angle_beta   90.00
_cell.angle_gamma   90.00
#
_symmetry.space_group_name_H-M   'P 1'
#
loop_
_entity.id
_entity.type
_entity.pdbx_description
1 polymer ?
#
loop_
_entity_poly.entity_id
_entity_poly.type
_entity_poly.pdbx_seq_one_letter_code
_entity_poly.pdbx_strand_id
1 'polypeptide(L)'
;MINKRFSATTLASAIALGSWVAASPAAYGFGLNAPDSEWIDKYLVVGMRSDDIGAAIHVSNTEMGADRQLLSDGGSVPNSVQQGGPNTRDVFAERWELAGGSETAPPIGAASIFEGIDWSGNMAVTSNTGTINLSDIDLFADTGVQCASRVNKCINDGNGNVSNTHYFPDRSTSSSGLLGNNNGVSGFDSSPLLGEIDLWKTYVEGLTANLEIDVDKIDGYNAKDKKSDVDRFDDNLVRHTFETDLDALDTDGDGLAVIDLGNGKDDFNLDNTDWIINSASGRTRAIFRINGETNFNLSNSSILMGDGYVGTDISNDDSSIGGMGALFVKTEDGSSDSSDKVFNFDNVVLNGIGIWDLVTVGDEGNTEIGINNGQGCAQFIGSSIDFNDTRFNKCTQLAVSLTIQAPPPVNKVPEPTGMLGLAVVAAIGYGTKRLHNTQNAE
;
A
#
# COMPACT_ATOMS: atom_id res chain seq x y z
N MET A 1 -45.76 -30.63 -15.68
CA MET A 1 -44.72 -30.50 -14.64
C MET A 1 -43.51 -31.30 -15.10
N ILE A 2 -42.54 -30.62 -15.70
CA ILE A 2 -41.34 -31.22 -16.28
C ILE A 2 -40.17 -30.60 -15.52
N ASN A 3 -39.51 -31.42 -14.71
CA ASN A 3 -38.24 -31.08 -14.07
C ASN A 3 -37.17 -30.92 -15.15
N LYS A 4 -36.65 -29.70 -15.33
CA LYS A 4 -35.37 -29.48 -16.01
C LYS A 4 -34.33 -29.08 -14.98
N ARG A 5 -33.46 -30.03 -14.65
CA ARG A 5 -32.13 -29.76 -14.08
C ARG A 5 -31.33 -29.04 -15.16
N PHE A 6 -30.79 -27.86 -14.84
CA PHE A 6 -29.70 -27.27 -15.61
C PHE A 6 -28.39 -27.52 -14.87
N SER A 7 -27.43 -28.06 -15.62
CA SER A 7 -26.09 -28.44 -15.21
C SER A 7 -25.20 -27.20 -15.08
N ALA A 8 -24.46 -27.10 -13.98
CA ALA A 8 -23.42 -26.11 -13.76
C ALA A 8 -22.29 -26.29 -14.77
N THR A 9 -22.09 -25.27 -15.60
CA THR A 9 -20.87 -25.06 -16.40
C THR A 9 -20.88 -23.61 -16.89
N THR A 10 -19.75 -22.92 -16.72
CA THR A 10 -19.35 -21.63 -17.33
C THR A 10 -19.80 -20.34 -16.64
N LEU A 11 -18.86 -19.69 -15.93
CA LEU A 11 -18.61 -18.25 -16.10
C LEU A 11 -17.16 -17.93 -15.66
N ALA A 12 -16.22 -18.39 -16.49
CA ALA A 12 -14.91 -17.77 -16.64
C ALA A 12 -14.97 -16.97 -17.95
N SER A 13 -14.39 -15.77 -17.96
CA SER A 13 -14.10 -14.91 -19.12
C SER A 13 -15.20 -13.93 -19.56
N ALA A 14 -14.96 -12.63 -19.29
CA ALA A 14 -15.36 -11.54 -20.18
C ALA A 14 -14.51 -10.27 -19.98
N ILE A 15 -13.19 -10.35 -20.15
CA ILE A 15 -12.41 -9.21 -20.64
C ILE A 15 -11.54 -9.73 -21.80
N ALA A 16 -12.08 -9.62 -23.01
CA ALA A 16 -11.34 -9.84 -24.23
C ALA A 16 -11.53 -8.65 -25.17
N LEU A 17 -10.48 -7.82 -25.22
CA LEU A 17 -9.91 -7.22 -26.43
C LEU A 17 -10.77 -6.23 -27.24
N GLY A 18 -10.60 -4.96 -26.89
CA GLY A 18 -10.54 -3.87 -27.86
C GLY A 18 -9.08 -3.43 -28.05
N SER A 19 -8.26 -4.24 -28.73
CA SER A 19 -6.86 -3.93 -29.02
C SER A 19 -6.76 -2.76 -30.01
N TRP A 20 -6.66 -1.54 -29.52
CA TRP A 20 -5.91 -0.51 -30.22
C TRP A 20 -4.44 -0.71 -29.87
N VAL A 21 -3.70 -1.40 -30.75
CA VAL A 21 -2.24 -1.36 -30.72
C VAL A 21 -1.84 0.04 -31.19
N ALA A 22 -1.89 1.02 -30.29
CA ALA A 22 -1.00 2.15 -30.42
C ALA A 22 0.40 1.56 -30.26
N ALA A 23 1.20 1.58 -31.32
CA ALA A 23 2.61 1.32 -31.20
C ALA A 23 3.18 2.42 -30.31
N SER A 24 3.27 2.14 -29.01
CA SER A 24 4.02 2.97 -28.08
C SER A 24 5.43 3.09 -28.63
N PRO A 25 6.00 4.30 -28.75
CA PRO A 25 7.41 4.42 -29.08
C PRO A 25 8.17 3.57 -28.07
N ALA A 26 9.02 2.67 -28.55
CA ALA A 26 9.86 1.84 -27.71
C ALA A 26 10.58 2.75 -26.71
N ALA A 27 10.12 2.72 -25.45
CA ALA A 27 10.82 3.35 -24.35
C ALA A 27 12.20 2.70 -24.34
N TYR A 28 13.23 3.51 -24.59
CA TYR A 28 14.60 3.10 -24.36
C TYR A 28 14.73 2.86 -22.85
N GLY A 29 14.51 1.61 -22.44
CA GLY A 29 14.63 1.18 -21.05
C GLY A 29 16.06 1.34 -20.58
N PHE A 30 16.34 2.47 -19.95
CA PHE A 30 17.20 2.42 -18.77
C PHE A 30 16.41 1.55 -17.78
N GLY A 31 16.90 0.34 -17.51
CA GLY A 31 16.37 -0.46 -16.41
C GLY A 31 16.58 0.34 -15.14
N LEU A 32 15.57 1.10 -14.72
CA LEU A 32 15.56 1.77 -13.44
C LEU A 32 15.34 0.66 -12.44
N ASN A 33 16.43 0.13 -11.89
CA ASN A 33 16.34 -0.64 -10.68
C ASN A 33 15.79 0.27 -9.59
N ALA A 34 14.90 -0.25 -8.75
CA ALA A 34 14.45 0.46 -7.56
C ALA A 34 15.69 0.93 -6.75
N PRO A 35 15.68 2.14 -6.19
CA PRO A 35 16.77 2.61 -5.34
C PRO A 35 17.00 1.68 -4.14
N ASP A 36 18.23 1.62 -3.66
CA ASP A 36 18.53 0.95 -2.40
C ASP A 36 17.90 1.71 -1.21
N SER A 37 17.48 0.99 -0.16
CA SER A 37 16.77 1.53 1.00
C SER A 37 17.52 1.35 2.32
N GLU A 38 18.85 1.47 2.33
CA GLU A 38 19.69 1.19 3.52
C GLU A 38 19.32 2.03 4.75
N TRP A 39 18.89 3.28 4.53
CA TRP A 39 18.49 4.21 5.59
C TRP A 39 16.99 4.20 5.84
N ILE A 40 16.17 4.23 4.80
CA ILE A 40 14.70 4.15 4.94
C ILE A 40 14.30 2.88 5.71
N ASP A 41 15.03 1.79 5.50
CA ASP A 41 14.73 0.49 6.11
C ASP A 41 14.91 0.46 7.63
N LYS A 42 15.52 1.47 8.24
CA LYS A 42 15.73 1.53 9.69
C LYS A 42 14.52 2.05 10.45
N TYR A 43 13.60 2.76 9.79
CA TYR A 43 12.57 3.56 10.45
C TYR A 43 11.16 3.08 10.12
N LEU A 44 10.28 3.10 11.12
CA LEU A 44 8.83 2.99 10.96
C LEU A 44 8.25 4.33 10.53
N VAL A 45 8.71 5.43 11.16
CA VAL A 45 8.23 6.79 10.90
C VAL A 45 9.40 7.71 10.55
N VAL A 46 9.25 8.48 9.47
CA VAL A 46 10.17 9.56 9.12
C VAL A 46 9.38 10.85 8.94
N GLY A 47 9.67 11.85 9.78
CA GLY A 47 9.11 13.20 9.69
C GLY A 47 10.16 14.19 9.20
N MET A 48 9.82 15.01 8.20
CA MET A 48 10.78 15.89 7.53
C MET A 48 10.62 17.37 7.83
N ARG A 49 9.48 17.81 8.38
CA ARG A 49 9.15 19.24 8.55
C ARG A 49 10.03 19.97 9.57
N SER A 50 10.24 21.26 9.34
CA SER A 50 10.87 22.19 10.27
C SER A 50 9.91 22.71 11.37
N ASP A 51 10.44 23.03 12.56
CA ASP A 51 9.68 23.58 13.70
C ASP A 51 8.96 24.91 13.43
N ASP A 52 9.47 25.74 12.53
CA ASP A 52 8.88 27.02 12.14
C ASP A 52 7.50 26.86 11.49
N ILE A 53 7.21 25.68 10.93
CA ILE A 53 5.92 25.32 10.33
C ILE A 53 5.09 24.49 11.33
N GLY A 54 5.77 23.71 12.17
CA GLY A 54 5.24 23.00 13.33
C GLY A 54 5.96 21.67 13.55
N ALA A 55 5.44 20.79 14.42
CA ALA A 55 6.10 19.49 14.66
C ALA A 55 6.17 18.64 13.39
N ALA A 56 7.26 17.87 13.24
CA ALA A 56 7.44 16.91 12.16
C ALA A 56 6.74 15.59 12.47
N ILE A 57 6.71 15.22 13.75
CA ILE A 57 6.05 14.03 14.26
C ILE A 57 5.23 14.43 15.48
N HIS A 58 3.94 14.20 15.41
CA HIS A 58 3.00 14.31 16.52
C HIS A 58 2.33 12.95 16.71
N VAL A 59 2.50 12.36 17.88
CA VAL A 59 1.93 11.05 18.20
C VAL A 59 1.36 11.10 19.62
N SER A 60 0.14 10.61 19.80
CA SER A 60 -0.48 10.50 21.11
C SER A 60 -1.27 9.21 21.31
N ASN A 61 -1.23 8.68 22.54
CA ASN A 61 -2.00 7.50 22.94
C ASN A 61 -1.70 6.27 22.06
N THR A 62 -0.42 5.91 21.90
CA THR A 62 -0.01 4.98 20.83
C THR A 62 0.99 3.93 21.30
N GLU A 63 0.97 2.75 20.69
CA GLU A 63 2.05 1.75 20.79
C GLU A 63 2.83 1.67 19.46
N MET A 64 4.16 1.76 19.49
CA MET A 64 5.00 1.70 18.27
C MET A 64 6.06 0.61 18.35
N GLY A 65 6.24 -0.13 17.26
CA GLY A 65 7.14 -1.29 17.19
C GLY A 65 6.62 -2.51 17.96
N ALA A 66 5.33 -2.50 18.21
CA ALA A 66 4.56 -3.63 18.68
C ALA A 66 3.17 -3.55 18.08
N ASP A 67 2.66 -4.70 17.68
CA ASP A 67 1.26 -4.92 17.44
C ASP A 67 0.76 -5.91 18.50
N ARG A 68 -0.38 -5.64 19.12
CA ARG A 68 -1.01 -6.59 20.06
C ARG A 68 -2.25 -7.11 19.40
N GLN A 69 -2.60 -8.35 19.75
CA GLN A 69 -3.75 -9.08 19.21
C GLN A 69 -4.84 -8.14 18.73
N LEU A 70 -5.07 -8.23 17.43
CA LEU A 70 -5.93 -7.33 16.71
C LEU A 70 -7.29 -7.36 17.38
N LEU A 71 -7.83 -6.18 17.71
CA LEU A 71 -9.23 -6.06 18.12
C LEU A 71 -9.46 -6.67 19.51
N SER A 72 -9.04 -5.90 20.52
CA SER A 72 -9.42 -6.09 21.92
C SER A 72 -10.91 -6.45 21.99
N ASP A 73 -11.24 -7.65 22.47
CA ASP A 73 -12.57 -8.24 22.66
C ASP A 73 -13.47 -7.49 23.67
N GLY A 74 -13.16 -6.21 23.96
CA GLY A 74 -13.68 -5.45 25.08
C GLY A 74 -13.39 -6.11 26.44
N GLY A 75 -12.64 -7.21 26.46
CA GLY A 75 -12.33 -8.05 27.59
C GLY A 75 -11.09 -7.54 28.29
N SER A 76 -11.28 -7.07 29.51
CA SER A 76 -10.17 -6.75 30.41
C SER A 76 -9.28 -8.00 30.59
N VAL A 77 -8.10 -8.09 29.96
CA VAL A 77 -6.83 -8.17 30.72
C VAL A 77 -5.58 -7.80 29.91
N PRO A 78 -4.83 -6.74 30.29
CA PRO A 78 -3.41 -6.66 30.06
C PRO A 78 -2.68 -7.58 31.05
N ASN A 79 -2.32 -8.79 30.62
CA ASN A 79 -1.66 -9.79 31.47
C ASN A 79 -0.13 -9.60 31.60
N SER A 80 0.27 -8.36 31.90
CA SER A 80 1.63 -7.85 32.18
C SER A 80 2.46 -7.44 30.93
N VAL A 81 3.25 -6.36 30.96
CA VAL A 81 4.06 -5.85 32.09
C VAL A 81 3.60 -4.49 32.65
N GLN A 82 2.58 -4.56 33.51
CA GLN A 82 2.05 -3.53 34.44
C GLN A 82 1.29 -2.32 33.86
N GLN A 83 0.08 -2.62 33.40
CA GLN A 83 -1.02 -1.72 33.00
C GLN A 83 -0.99 -1.47 31.49
N GLY A 84 -2.15 -1.61 30.85
CA GLY A 84 -2.28 -1.71 29.38
C GLY A 84 -1.49 -0.62 28.67
N GLY A 85 -0.95 -0.96 27.49
CA GLY A 85 -0.36 0.05 26.63
C GLY A 85 -1.34 1.20 26.43
N PRO A 86 -0.85 2.40 26.10
CA PRO A 86 -1.65 3.62 26.09
C PRO A 86 -2.86 3.58 25.14
N ASN A 87 -2.90 2.62 24.23
CA ASN A 87 -4.06 2.33 23.39
C ASN A 87 -4.62 0.91 23.62
N THR A 88 -5.82 0.83 24.19
CA THR A 88 -6.63 -0.42 24.25
C THR A 88 -7.90 -0.32 23.41
N ARG A 89 -8.06 0.75 22.62
CA ARG A 89 -9.28 1.03 21.87
C ARG A 89 -9.35 0.11 20.66
N ASP A 90 -10.45 -0.60 20.53
CA ASP A 90 -10.70 -1.42 19.35
C ASP A 90 -10.84 -0.54 18.09
N VAL A 91 -10.29 -1.01 16.97
CA VAL A 91 -10.41 -0.36 15.66
C VAL A 91 -11.73 -0.73 15.00
N PHE A 92 -12.20 -1.96 15.16
CA PHE A 92 -13.46 -2.42 14.60
C PHE A 92 -14.29 -3.16 15.65
N ALA A 93 -15.12 -2.42 16.38
CA ALA A 93 -15.93 -2.97 17.48
C ALA A 93 -16.68 -4.30 17.17
N GLU A 94 -17.07 -4.55 15.91
CA GLU A 94 -17.83 -5.74 15.49
C GLU A 94 -17.47 -6.27 14.06
N ARG A 95 -16.55 -5.62 13.31
CA ARG A 95 -16.39 -5.89 11.86
C ARG A 95 -15.71 -7.24 11.58
N TRP A 96 -14.74 -7.63 12.39
CA TRP A 96 -13.88 -8.80 12.15
C TRP A 96 -14.12 -9.94 13.16
N GLU A 97 -15.26 -9.92 13.85
CA GLU A 97 -15.67 -11.03 14.71
C GLU A 97 -16.04 -12.28 13.89
N LEU A 98 -15.51 -13.44 14.28
CA LEU A 98 -15.98 -14.74 13.83
C LEU A 98 -17.29 -15.10 14.55
N ALA A 99 -18.24 -15.69 13.82
CA ALA A 99 -19.47 -16.22 14.42
C ALA A 99 -19.14 -17.40 15.36
N GLY A 100 -18.94 -17.11 16.66
CA GLY A 100 -18.88 -18.11 17.74
C GLY A 100 -17.54 -18.36 18.43
N GLY A 101 -16.55 -17.46 18.39
CA GLY A 101 -15.28 -17.65 19.12
C GLY A 101 -14.42 -16.39 19.25
N SER A 102 -13.59 -16.35 20.30
CA SER A 102 -12.86 -15.17 20.84
C SER A 102 -11.63 -14.72 20.04
N GLU A 103 -11.55 -15.06 18.75
CA GLU A 103 -10.44 -14.65 17.89
C GLU A 103 -11.03 -14.03 16.62
N THR A 104 -10.64 -12.79 16.36
CA THR A 104 -10.98 -12.04 15.16
C THR A 104 -10.07 -12.53 14.03
N ALA A 105 -10.65 -12.77 12.85
CA ALA A 105 -9.89 -13.20 11.68
C ALA A 105 -9.98 -12.14 10.58
N PRO A 106 -8.90 -11.89 9.83
CA PRO A 106 -8.96 -10.99 8.68
C PRO A 106 -9.95 -11.53 7.63
N PRO A 107 -10.42 -10.68 6.70
CA PRO A 107 -11.23 -11.12 5.57
C PRO A 107 -10.56 -12.27 4.79
N ILE A 108 -11.38 -13.19 4.25
CA ILE A 108 -10.87 -14.31 3.43
C ILE A 108 -10.02 -13.77 2.27
N GLY A 109 -8.85 -14.37 2.05
CA GLY A 109 -7.89 -13.98 1.01
C GLY A 109 -6.86 -12.93 1.45
N ALA A 110 -7.03 -12.34 2.65
CA ALA A 110 -5.99 -11.50 3.25
C ALA A 110 -5.02 -12.36 4.04
N ALA A 111 -3.73 -12.03 3.95
CA ALA A 111 -2.73 -12.67 4.78
C ALA A 111 -2.89 -12.27 6.26
N SER A 112 -2.41 -13.15 7.14
CA SER A 112 -2.36 -12.92 8.57
C SER A 112 -1.69 -11.59 8.89
N ILE A 113 -2.27 -10.84 9.82
CA ILE A 113 -1.66 -9.64 10.35
C ILE A 113 -0.71 -10.08 11.45
N PHE A 114 0.50 -9.53 11.44
CA PHE A 114 1.48 -9.85 12.46
C PHE A 114 1.01 -9.33 13.81
N GLU A 115 1.09 -10.18 14.83
CA GLU A 115 0.83 -9.79 16.21
C GLU A 115 2.10 -10.04 17.03
N GLY A 116 2.65 -9.00 17.64
CA GLY A 116 3.77 -9.09 18.56
C GLY A 116 4.59 -7.80 18.66
N ILE A 117 5.52 -7.81 19.60
CA ILE A 117 6.57 -6.80 19.72
C ILE A 117 7.72 -7.20 18.79
N ASP A 118 8.13 -6.31 17.88
CA ASP A 118 9.25 -6.54 16.96
C ASP A 118 10.36 -5.47 17.08
N TRP A 119 10.16 -4.46 17.94
CA TRP A 119 11.11 -3.38 18.20
C TRP A 119 11.44 -2.54 16.97
N SER A 120 10.52 -2.49 16.02
CA SER A 120 10.67 -1.74 14.78
C SER A 120 10.21 -0.29 14.86
N GLY A 121 9.77 0.19 16.02
CA GLY A 121 9.17 1.51 16.24
C GLY A 121 10.13 2.69 16.08
N ASN A 122 11.29 2.51 15.44
CA ASN A 122 12.27 3.56 15.24
C ASN A 122 11.67 4.74 14.47
N MET A 123 12.00 5.96 14.90
CA MET A 123 11.55 7.19 14.28
C MET A 123 12.73 8.06 13.87
N ALA A 124 12.60 8.83 12.79
CA ALA A 124 13.57 9.83 12.37
C ALA A 124 12.93 11.20 12.17
N VAL A 125 13.57 12.24 12.69
CA VAL A 125 13.31 13.65 12.34
C VAL A 125 14.49 14.18 11.55
N THR A 126 14.29 14.46 10.26
CA THR A 126 15.39 14.78 9.36
C THR A 126 15.76 16.25 9.32
N SER A 127 14.85 17.14 9.72
CA SER A 127 15.12 18.58 9.79
C SER A 127 16.04 18.92 10.97
N ASN A 128 16.99 19.82 10.72
CA ASN A 128 17.86 20.38 11.76
C ASN A 128 17.11 21.27 12.76
N THR A 129 15.88 21.65 12.44
CA THR A 129 15.02 22.41 13.33
C THR A 129 13.74 21.66 13.69
N GLY A 130 13.41 20.57 13.01
CA GLY A 130 12.26 19.73 13.30
C GLY A 130 12.15 19.30 14.77
N THR A 131 10.90 19.16 15.21
CA THR A 131 10.50 18.81 16.58
C THR A 131 9.56 17.60 16.58
N ILE A 132 9.53 16.88 17.71
CA ILE A 132 8.55 15.83 17.98
C ILE A 132 7.65 16.22 19.14
N ASN A 133 6.38 15.82 19.05
CA ASN A 133 5.41 15.87 20.12
C ASN A 133 4.90 14.45 20.39
N LEU A 134 5.36 13.86 21.48
CA LEU A 134 5.04 12.49 21.85
C LEU A 134 4.37 12.48 23.22
N SER A 135 3.14 12.00 23.31
CA SER A 135 2.45 11.87 24.59
C SER A 135 1.79 10.51 24.78
N ASP A 136 1.97 9.90 25.96
CA ASP A 136 1.31 8.64 26.31
C ASP A 136 1.63 7.55 25.25
N ILE A 137 2.91 7.24 25.10
CA ILE A 137 3.39 6.27 24.09
C ILE A 137 4.24 5.18 24.73
N ASP A 138 4.06 3.95 24.29
CA ASP A 138 5.04 2.88 24.49
C ASP A 138 5.83 2.66 23.20
N LEU A 139 7.12 3.00 23.23
CA LEU A 139 8.02 2.94 22.07
C LEU A 139 8.94 1.72 22.18
N PHE A 140 8.64 0.68 21.43
CA PHE A 140 9.47 -0.51 21.25
C PHE A 140 10.36 -0.30 20.02
N ALA A 141 11.62 0.02 20.25
CA ALA A 141 12.50 0.44 19.17
C ALA A 141 13.95 0.05 19.50
N ASP A 142 14.68 -0.49 18.51
CA ASP A 142 16.11 -0.82 18.69
C ASP A 142 16.97 0.43 18.83
N THR A 143 16.67 1.49 18.07
CA THR A 143 17.42 2.76 18.09
C THR A 143 16.65 3.92 18.70
N GLY A 144 15.32 3.83 18.80
CA GLY A 144 14.46 4.89 19.34
C GLY A 144 14.22 6.02 18.34
N VAL A 145 14.37 7.26 18.79
CA VAL A 145 14.16 8.46 17.98
C VAL A 145 15.49 9.07 17.56
N GLN A 146 15.73 9.17 16.26
CA GLN A 146 16.90 9.81 15.67
C GLN A 146 16.55 11.24 15.24
N CYS A 147 17.28 12.24 15.72
CA CYS A 147 17.05 13.65 15.40
C CYS A 147 18.25 14.23 14.64
N ALA A 148 18.03 14.86 13.49
CA ALA A 148 19.09 15.58 12.78
C ALA A 148 19.55 16.82 13.57
N SER A 149 18.60 17.45 14.26
CA SER A 149 18.85 18.55 15.18
C SER A 149 19.61 18.08 16.43
N ARG A 150 20.01 19.05 17.28
CA ARG A 150 20.49 18.71 18.63
C ARG A 150 19.36 18.02 19.38
N VAL A 151 19.64 16.88 20.03
CA VAL A 151 18.65 16.09 20.78
C VAL A 151 17.69 16.95 21.62
N ASN A 152 18.22 17.90 22.40
CA ASN A 152 17.39 18.79 23.21
C ASN A 152 16.43 19.66 22.39
N LYS A 153 16.84 20.11 21.19
CA LYS A 153 15.98 20.88 20.30
C LYS A 153 14.81 20.04 19.79
N CYS A 154 15.09 18.79 19.42
CA CYS A 154 14.08 17.87 18.89
C CYS A 154 12.93 17.61 19.86
N ILE A 155 13.22 17.48 21.17
CA ILE A 155 12.26 16.97 22.16
C ILE A 155 11.86 17.95 23.27
N ASN A 156 12.64 19.02 23.52
CA ASN A 156 12.46 19.90 24.68
C ASN A 156 12.48 21.41 24.35
N ASP A 157 13.00 21.84 23.20
CA ASP A 157 13.01 23.27 22.83
C ASP A 157 11.97 23.58 21.74
N GLY A 158 11.41 24.80 21.77
CA GLY A 158 10.45 25.25 20.77
C GLY A 158 9.08 24.60 20.92
N ASN A 159 8.61 23.96 19.85
CA ASN A 159 7.30 23.30 19.76
C ASN A 159 7.34 21.81 20.13
N GLY A 160 8.50 21.25 20.48
CA GLY A 160 8.66 19.83 20.84
C GLY A 160 8.37 19.55 22.31
N ASN A 161 7.77 18.39 22.59
CA ASN A 161 7.42 17.95 23.93
C ASN A 161 7.28 16.42 23.99
N VAL A 162 7.87 15.80 25.02
CA VAL A 162 7.72 14.37 25.29
C VAL A 162 7.16 14.17 26.70
N SER A 163 6.01 13.53 26.83
CA SER A 163 5.33 13.33 28.12
C SER A 163 4.73 11.94 28.26
N ASN A 164 5.01 11.25 29.38
CA ASN A 164 4.50 9.89 29.63
C ASN A 164 4.80 8.89 28.49
N THR A 165 5.96 9.06 27.83
CA THR A 165 6.42 8.16 26.77
C THR A 165 7.50 7.23 27.31
N HIS A 166 7.30 5.92 27.23
CA HIS A 166 8.24 4.91 27.70
C HIS A 166 9.06 4.35 26.53
N TYR A 167 10.36 4.13 26.76
CA TYR A 167 11.26 3.56 25.76
C TYR A 167 11.72 2.15 26.13
N PHE A 168 11.54 1.20 25.21
CA PHE A 168 11.90 -0.21 25.34
C PHE A 168 12.96 -0.60 24.29
N PRO A 169 14.27 -0.51 24.64
CA PRO A 169 15.38 -0.82 23.73
C PRO A 169 15.66 -2.33 23.60
N ASP A 170 16.46 -2.71 22.61
CA ASP A 170 17.24 -3.97 22.55
C ASP A 170 16.44 -5.24 22.87
N ARG A 171 15.22 -5.31 22.36
CA ARG A 171 14.32 -6.43 22.60
C ARG A 171 13.90 -6.64 24.06
N SER A 172 14.03 -5.59 24.87
CA SER A 172 13.67 -5.61 26.27
C SER A 172 12.15 -5.62 26.44
N THR A 173 11.68 -6.45 27.37
CA THR A 173 10.29 -6.46 27.85
C THR A 173 10.08 -5.52 29.04
N SER A 174 11.10 -4.73 29.40
CA SER A 174 11.06 -3.74 30.48
C SER A 174 11.52 -2.39 29.96
N SER A 175 10.79 -1.34 30.32
CA SER A 175 11.13 0.03 29.93
C SER A 175 12.49 0.41 30.52
N SER A 176 13.31 1.07 29.70
CA SER A 176 14.56 1.74 30.12
C SER A 176 14.31 3.07 30.85
N GLY A 177 13.04 3.48 30.91
CA GLY A 177 12.59 4.74 31.50
C GLY A 177 11.78 5.56 30.50
N LEU A 178 11.48 6.80 30.90
CA LEU A 178 10.86 7.78 30.02
C LEU A 178 11.81 8.13 28.87
N LEU A 179 11.25 8.28 27.67
CA LEU A 179 11.92 8.78 26.48
C LEU A 179 12.37 10.22 26.71
N GLY A 180 13.59 10.55 26.27
CA GLY A 180 14.25 11.82 26.58
C GLY A 180 15.19 11.71 27.79
N ASN A 181 15.85 12.81 28.16
CA ASN A 181 16.83 12.84 29.27
C ASN A 181 17.94 11.77 29.19
N ASN A 182 18.54 11.61 28.00
CA ASN A 182 19.56 10.61 27.63
C ASN A 182 19.05 9.18 27.34
N ASN A 183 17.73 8.96 27.27
CA ASN A 183 17.16 7.66 26.90
C ASN A 183 16.44 7.73 25.55
N GLY A 184 16.73 6.77 24.67
CA GLY A 184 15.98 6.52 23.44
C GLY A 184 15.93 7.65 22.41
N VAL A 185 16.72 8.70 22.58
CA VAL A 185 16.83 9.81 21.63
C VAL A 185 18.30 10.11 21.36
N SER A 186 18.70 10.11 20.10
CA SER A 186 20.07 10.45 19.69
C SER A 186 20.12 11.33 18.46
N GLY A 187 21.26 12.00 18.28
CA GLY A 187 21.52 12.80 17.08
C GLY A 187 22.07 11.93 15.94
N PHE A 188 21.76 12.27 14.69
CA PHE A 188 22.32 11.61 13.51
C PHE A 188 22.53 12.57 12.33
N ASP A 189 23.26 12.14 11.30
CA ASP A 189 23.32 12.82 10.01
C ASP A 189 22.17 12.31 9.13
N SER A 190 21.19 13.18 8.85
CA SER A 190 20.01 12.85 8.04
C SER A 190 20.27 12.88 6.54
N SER A 191 21.42 13.38 6.09
CA SER A 191 21.71 13.57 4.66
C SER A 191 21.59 12.27 3.84
N PRO A 192 22.09 11.11 4.31
CA PRO A 192 21.92 9.85 3.57
C PRO A 192 20.46 9.40 3.46
N LEU A 193 19.68 9.56 4.53
CA LEU A 193 18.25 9.22 4.53
C LEU A 193 17.45 10.11 3.57
N LEU A 194 17.67 11.42 3.62
CA LEU A 194 17.03 12.38 2.70
C LEU A 194 17.43 12.10 1.24
N GLY A 195 18.70 11.73 0.99
CA GLY A 195 19.16 11.33 -0.33
C GLY A 195 18.46 10.08 -0.87
N GLU A 196 18.23 9.06 -0.03
CA GLU A 196 17.44 7.89 -0.43
C GLU A 196 15.99 8.25 -0.74
N ILE A 197 15.35 9.06 0.10
CA ILE A 197 13.95 9.49 -0.09
C ILE A 197 13.80 10.26 -1.41
N ASP A 198 14.75 11.16 -1.73
CA ASP A 198 14.75 11.91 -3.00
C ASP A 198 14.95 11.01 -4.23
N LEU A 199 15.81 10.00 -4.13
CA LEU A 199 15.98 8.98 -5.18
C LEU A 199 14.69 8.18 -5.39
N TRP A 200 14.01 7.79 -4.30
CA TRP A 200 12.73 7.11 -4.37
C TRP A 200 11.63 7.97 -4.98
N LYS A 201 11.56 9.25 -4.61
CA LYS A 201 10.64 10.21 -5.24
C LYS A 201 10.86 10.25 -6.75
N THR A 202 12.10 10.49 -7.18
CA THR A 202 12.48 10.56 -8.59
C THR A 202 12.17 9.26 -9.33
N TYR A 203 12.42 8.11 -8.69
CA TYR A 203 12.10 6.80 -9.25
C TYR A 203 10.59 6.65 -9.50
N VAL A 204 9.75 6.91 -8.49
CA VAL A 204 8.28 6.81 -8.57
C VAL A 204 7.69 7.75 -9.63
N GLU A 205 8.17 8.99 -9.70
CA GLU A 205 7.75 9.98 -10.70
C GLU A 205 8.11 9.53 -12.13
N GLY A 206 9.21 8.80 -12.30
CA GLY A 206 9.66 8.27 -13.58
C GLY A 206 8.88 7.05 -14.09
N LEU A 207 8.04 6.43 -13.26
CA LEU A 207 7.27 5.25 -13.64
C LEU A 207 6.07 5.58 -14.53
N THR A 208 5.67 4.62 -15.37
CA THR A 208 4.45 4.70 -16.17
C THR A 208 3.36 3.88 -15.50
N ALA A 209 2.15 4.43 -15.37
CA ALA A 209 1.03 3.70 -14.79
C ALA A 209 0.56 2.56 -15.70
N ASN A 210 0.31 1.39 -15.11
CA ASN A 210 -0.40 0.26 -15.72
C ASN A 210 -1.92 0.48 -15.70
N LEU A 211 -2.42 1.18 -14.67
CA LEU A 211 -3.86 1.41 -14.45
C LEU A 211 -4.11 2.79 -13.84
N GLU A 212 -5.24 3.40 -14.21
CA GLU A 212 -5.79 4.59 -13.55
C GLU A 212 -7.18 4.28 -12.97
N ILE A 213 -7.32 4.45 -11.65
CA ILE A 213 -8.56 4.25 -10.90
C ILE A 213 -9.11 5.62 -10.51
N ASP A 214 -10.26 5.95 -11.07
CA ASP A 214 -11.03 7.13 -10.70
C ASP A 214 -12.15 6.75 -9.71
N VAL A 215 -12.54 7.69 -8.86
CA VAL A 215 -13.52 7.53 -7.76
C VAL A 215 -14.86 6.98 -8.29
N ASP A 216 -15.29 7.47 -9.46
CA ASP A 216 -16.50 7.02 -10.16
C ASP A 216 -16.50 5.51 -10.50
N LYS A 217 -15.33 4.88 -10.59
CA LYS A 217 -15.20 3.44 -10.90
C LYS A 217 -15.42 2.56 -9.67
N ILE A 218 -15.14 3.05 -8.47
CA ILE A 218 -15.28 2.28 -7.22
C ILE A 218 -16.74 2.24 -6.77
N ASP A 219 -17.47 3.33 -6.91
CA ASP A 219 -18.94 3.31 -6.75
C ASP A 219 -19.59 2.34 -7.74
N GLY A 220 -19.02 2.19 -8.94
CA GLY A 220 -19.38 1.16 -9.91
C GLY A 220 -19.12 -0.27 -9.41
N TYR A 221 -18.00 -0.52 -8.72
CA TYR A 221 -17.68 -1.81 -8.09
C TYR A 221 -18.60 -2.12 -6.91
N ASN A 222 -18.93 -1.11 -6.09
CA ASN A 222 -19.86 -1.25 -4.96
C ASN A 222 -21.32 -1.42 -5.41
N ALA A 223 -21.72 -0.84 -6.55
CA ALA A 223 -23.11 -0.83 -6.99
C ALA A 223 -23.49 -1.86 -8.07
N LYS A 224 -22.54 -2.41 -8.86
CA LYS A 224 -22.91 -3.21 -10.06
C LYS A 224 -22.82 -4.72 -9.94
N ASP A 225 -22.08 -5.30 -8.99
CA ASP A 225 -21.81 -6.75 -9.02
C ASP A 225 -22.47 -7.63 -7.94
N LYS A 226 -23.32 -7.12 -7.03
CA LYS A 226 -24.09 -8.00 -6.11
C LYS A 226 -25.53 -7.58 -5.86
N LYS A 227 -26.32 -7.46 -6.94
CA LYS A 227 -27.78 -7.63 -6.84
C LYS A 227 -28.33 -8.83 -7.58
N SER A 228 -27.48 -9.70 -8.13
CA SER A 228 -27.94 -10.97 -8.71
C SER A 228 -27.25 -12.16 -8.05
N ASP A 229 -28.09 -12.85 -7.28
CA ASP A 229 -28.07 -14.27 -6.98
C ASP A 229 -27.15 -14.79 -5.86
N VAL A 230 -27.86 -15.17 -4.77
CA VAL A 230 -27.50 -16.09 -3.67
C VAL A 230 -26.71 -15.43 -2.52
N ASP A 231 -27.15 -15.39 -1.26
CA ASP A 231 -28.38 -15.71 -0.56
C ASP A 231 -28.27 -15.01 0.82
N ARG A 232 -29.25 -14.17 1.17
CA ARG A 232 -29.90 -14.17 2.49
C ARG A 232 -29.02 -14.25 3.76
N PHE A 233 -28.15 -13.27 3.97
CA PHE A 233 -27.77 -12.83 5.33
C PHE A 233 -28.25 -11.38 5.53
N ASP A 234 -28.73 -11.09 6.73
CA ASP A 234 -29.43 -9.86 7.15
C ASP A 234 -28.97 -8.55 6.47
N ASP A 235 -29.95 -7.72 6.12
CA ASP A 235 -29.84 -6.36 5.54
C ASP A 235 -29.06 -5.34 6.42
N ASN A 236 -28.35 -5.77 7.46
CA ASN A 236 -27.69 -4.88 8.42
C ASN A 236 -26.15 -4.89 8.39
N LEU A 237 -25.49 -5.67 7.52
CA LEU A 237 -24.02 -5.69 7.50
C LEU A 237 -23.45 -6.25 6.17
N VAL A 238 -23.85 -5.68 5.03
CA VAL A 238 -23.25 -6.09 3.74
C VAL A 238 -21.83 -5.53 3.67
N ARG A 239 -20.87 -6.37 4.04
CA ARG A 239 -19.42 -6.10 4.00
C ARG A 239 -18.97 -6.05 2.53
N HIS A 240 -18.28 -4.99 2.14
CA HIS A 240 -17.66 -4.89 0.83
C HIS A 240 -16.16 -5.20 0.97
N THR A 241 -15.76 -6.34 0.42
CA THR A 241 -14.36 -6.68 0.20
C THR A 241 -14.12 -6.63 -1.29
N PHE A 242 -13.07 -5.92 -1.72
CA PHE A 242 -12.62 -5.93 -3.10
C PHE A 242 -11.14 -6.29 -3.18
N GLU A 243 -10.78 -6.98 -4.24
CA GLU A 243 -9.46 -7.54 -4.44
C GLU A 243 -8.83 -6.94 -5.70
N THR A 244 -7.54 -6.60 -5.62
CA THR A 244 -6.73 -6.19 -6.76
C THR A 244 -5.69 -7.26 -7.04
N ASP A 245 -5.80 -7.92 -8.20
CA ASP A 245 -4.83 -8.90 -8.69
C ASP A 245 -3.66 -8.18 -9.40
N LEU A 246 -2.53 -8.10 -8.71
CA LEU A 246 -1.33 -7.42 -9.20
C LEU A 246 -0.69 -8.15 -10.39
N ASP A 247 -0.74 -9.48 -10.43
CA ASP A 247 -0.14 -10.26 -11.52
C ASP A 247 -0.88 -10.00 -12.86
N ALA A 248 -2.17 -9.66 -12.78
CA ALA A 248 -2.95 -9.25 -13.94
C ALA A 248 -2.64 -7.83 -14.42
N LEU A 249 -2.11 -6.96 -13.56
CA LEU A 249 -1.78 -5.56 -13.88
C LEU A 249 -0.33 -5.38 -14.37
N ASP A 250 0.60 -6.20 -13.89
CA ASP A 250 2.01 -6.26 -14.33
C ASP A 250 2.13 -6.95 -15.71
N THR A 251 1.66 -6.26 -16.74
CA THR A 251 1.58 -6.81 -18.11
C THR A 251 2.92 -6.91 -18.84
N ASP A 252 3.93 -6.16 -18.39
CA ASP A 252 5.30 -6.18 -18.92
C ASP A 252 6.22 -7.13 -18.13
N GLY A 253 5.76 -7.64 -16.98
CA GLY A 253 6.41 -8.69 -16.21
C GLY A 253 7.67 -8.23 -15.50
N ASP A 254 7.74 -6.94 -15.14
CA ASP A 254 8.88 -6.35 -14.44
C ASP A 254 8.80 -6.56 -12.91
N GLY A 255 7.68 -7.12 -12.43
CA GLY A 255 7.41 -7.35 -11.02
C GLY A 255 6.75 -6.17 -10.32
N LEU A 256 6.28 -5.16 -11.05
CA LEU A 256 5.72 -3.93 -10.51
C LEU A 256 4.41 -3.55 -11.21
N ALA A 257 3.36 -3.39 -10.41
CA ALA A 257 2.11 -2.78 -10.85
C ALA A 257 2.07 -1.33 -10.35
N VAL A 258 2.01 -0.37 -11.27
CA VAL A 258 1.89 1.06 -10.99
C VAL A 258 0.46 1.48 -11.25
N ILE A 259 -0.21 1.97 -10.21
CA ILE A 259 -1.62 2.33 -10.24
C ILE A 259 -1.76 3.79 -9.84
N ASP A 260 -2.38 4.58 -10.71
CA ASP A 260 -2.72 5.96 -10.42
C ASP A 260 -4.10 6.03 -9.78
N LEU A 261 -4.19 6.69 -8.63
CA LEU A 261 -5.43 6.89 -7.88
C LEU A 261 -5.88 8.35 -7.99
N GLY A 262 -7.15 8.53 -8.37
CA GLY A 262 -7.79 9.83 -8.52
C GLY A 262 -7.54 10.47 -9.89
N ASN A 263 -8.43 11.40 -10.23
CA ASN A 263 -8.39 12.19 -11.46
C ASN A 263 -7.61 13.50 -11.31
N GLY A 264 -6.97 13.71 -10.15
CA GLY A 264 -6.21 14.90 -9.80
C GLY A 264 -7.04 16.10 -9.32
N LYS A 265 -8.33 15.92 -9.01
CA LYS A 265 -9.24 16.98 -8.55
C LYS A 265 -10.13 16.57 -7.37
N ASP A 266 -10.65 15.35 -7.43
CA ASP A 266 -11.51 14.82 -6.37
C ASP A 266 -10.69 13.93 -5.44
N ASP A 267 -11.04 13.93 -4.15
CA ASP A 267 -10.45 13.05 -3.16
C ASP A 267 -10.82 11.59 -3.43
N PHE A 268 -9.84 10.69 -3.26
CA PHE A 268 -10.05 9.26 -3.31
C PHE A 268 -10.51 8.78 -1.93
N ASN A 269 -11.77 8.37 -1.83
CA ASN A 269 -12.40 8.02 -0.57
C ASN A 269 -12.73 6.52 -0.53
N LEU A 270 -12.28 5.84 0.52
CA LEU A 270 -12.67 4.47 0.85
C LEU A 270 -13.30 4.46 2.24
N ASP A 271 -14.57 4.05 2.33
CA ASP A 271 -15.31 3.96 3.58
C ASP A 271 -15.97 2.59 3.73
N ASN A 272 -15.93 2.05 4.95
CA ASN A 272 -16.55 0.79 5.34
C ASN A 272 -16.21 -0.39 4.39
N THR A 273 -14.96 -0.47 3.92
CA THR A 273 -14.51 -1.45 2.92
C THR A 273 -13.21 -2.15 3.34
N ASP A 274 -13.01 -3.37 2.87
CA ASP A 274 -11.74 -4.10 3.00
C ASP A 274 -11.12 -4.21 1.60
N TRP A 275 -9.92 -3.67 1.41
CA TRP A 275 -9.18 -3.76 0.17
C TRP A 275 -8.07 -4.79 0.32
N ILE A 276 -8.16 -5.88 -0.43
CA ILE A 276 -7.12 -6.90 -0.52
C ILE A 276 -6.27 -6.64 -1.77
N ILE A 277 -4.97 -6.51 -1.59
CA ILE A 277 -3.99 -6.35 -2.67
C ILE A 277 -3.23 -7.67 -2.81
N ASN A 278 -3.45 -8.40 -3.90
CA ASN A 278 -2.99 -9.78 -4.02
C ASN A 278 -2.04 -9.96 -5.20
N SER A 279 -1.04 -10.83 -5.03
CA SER A 279 -0.20 -11.33 -6.12
C SER A 279 -0.15 -12.84 -5.96
N ALA A 280 -0.82 -13.57 -6.85
CA ALA A 280 -0.86 -15.03 -6.80
C ALA A 280 0.54 -15.65 -6.92
N SER A 281 1.43 -14.96 -7.63
CA SER A 281 2.83 -15.34 -7.78
C SER A 281 3.68 -15.00 -6.54
N GLY A 282 3.21 -14.06 -5.70
CA GLY A 282 3.97 -13.42 -4.64
C GLY A 282 5.15 -12.57 -5.13
N ARG A 283 5.28 -12.36 -6.46
CA ARG A 283 6.45 -11.70 -7.09
C ARG A 283 6.15 -10.24 -7.44
N THR A 284 4.91 -9.91 -7.73
CA THR A 284 4.54 -8.55 -8.10
C THR A 284 4.30 -7.69 -6.86
N ARG A 285 4.71 -6.43 -6.92
CA ARG A 285 4.51 -5.40 -5.91
C ARG A 285 3.71 -4.25 -6.50
N ALA A 286 3.10 -3.42 -5.66
CA ALA A 286 2.30 -2.30 -6.13
C ALA A 286 2.87 -0.94 -5.71
N ILE A 287 2.77 0.05 -6.61
CA ILE A 287 2.91 1.47 -6.27
C ILE A 287 1.61 2.16 -6.66
N PHE A 288 0.90 2.65 -5.66
CA PHE A 288 -0.30 3.47 -5.79
C PHE A 288 0.10 4.95 -5.70
N ARG A 289 0.01 5.67 -6.81
CA ARG A 289 0.33 7.11 -6.87
C ARG A 289 -0.93 7.92 -6.69
N ILE A 290 -0.91 8.87 -5.76
CA ILE A 290 -2.01 9.80 -5.55
C ILE A 290 -1.77 11.03 -6.42
N ASN A 291 -2.64 11.24 -7.42
CA ASN A 291 -2.38 12.23 -8.46
C ASN A 291 -2.91 13.64 -8.12
N GLY A 292 -2.20 14.68 -8.60
CA GLY A 292 -2.69 16.07 -8.61
C GLY A 292 -3.15 16.60 -7.25
N GLU A 293 -4.35 17.18 -7.20
CA GLU A 293 -4.96 17.72 -5.97
C GLU A 293 -5.72 16.66 -5.14
N THR A 294 -5.71 15.39 -5.55
CA THR A 294 -6.41 14.32 -4.82
C THR A 294 -5.75 14.06 -3.47
N ASN A 295 -6.55 13.99 -2.40
CA ASN A 295 -6.17 13.36 -1.13
C ASN A 295 -6.68 11.91 -1.07
N PHE A 296 -6.03 11.09 -0.23
CA PHE A 296 -6.47 9.73 0.03
C PHE A 296 -7.07 9.61 1.43
N ASN A 297 -8.38 9.43 1.47
CA ASN A 297 -9.14 9.28 2.69
C ASN A 297 -9.58 7.82 2.87
N LEU A 298 -9.32 7.26 4.06
CA LEU A 298 -9.71 5.90 4.43
C LEU A 298 -10.45 5.94 5.77
N SER A 299 -11.71 5.52 5.82
CA SER A 299 -12.48 5.48 7.07
C SER A 299 -13.10 4.12 7.31
N ASN A 300 -13.04 3.63 8.55
CA ASN A 300 -13.62 2.36 8.97
C ASN A 300 -13.25 1.22 8.03
N SER A 301 -12.01 1.18 7.54
CA SER A 301 -11.62 0.36 6.39
C SER A 301 -10.26 -0.30 6.59
N SER A 302 -9.98 -1.32 5.82
CA SER A 302 -8.68 -1.99 5.83
C SER A 302 -8.03 -2.04 4.46
N ILE A 303 -6.70 -2.00 4.45
CA ILE A 303 -5.87 -2.31 3.29
C ILE A 303 -4.92 -3.42 3.70
N LEU A 304 -5.08 -4.57 3.07
CA LEU A 304 -4.41 -5.81 3.45
C LEU A 304 -3.70 -6.41 2.25
N MET A 305 -2.49 -6.90 2.43
CA MET A 305 -1.89 -7.78 1.43
C MET A 305 -2.61 -9.13 1.43
N GLY A 306 -2.77 -9.71 0.24
CA GLY A 306 -3.31 -11.05 0.07
C GLY A 306 -2.35 -12.13 0.55
N ASP A 307 -2.90 -13.31 0.82
CA ASP A 307 -2.16 -14.53 1.17
C ASP A 307 -1.46 -15.19 -0.04
N GLY A 308 -1.54 -14.57 -1.22
CA GLY A 308 -1.01 -15.12 -2.46
C GLY A 308 -1.98 -16.09 -3.15
N TYR A 309 -3.23 -16.18 -2.70
CA TYR A 309 -4.27 -16.97 -3.37
C TYR A 309 -5.37 -16.07 -3.90
N VAL A 310 -5.50 -15.99 -5.22
CA VAL A 310 -6.66 -15.34 -5.86
C VAL A 310 -7.78 -16.39 -5.98
N GLY A 311 -8.70 -16.45 -5.02
CA GLY A 311 -9.86 -17.36 -5.07
C GLY A 311 -10.35 -17.93 -3.73
N THR A 312 -11.24 -18.93 -3.78
CA THR A 312 -11.87 -19.58 -2.61
C THR A 312 -11.11 -20.80 -2.08
N ASP A 313 -9.92 -21.08 -2.61
CA ASP A 313 -9.16 -22.28 -2.25
C ASP A 313 -8.25 -21.97 -1.04
N ILE A 314 -8.83 -22.15 0.15
CA ILE A 314 -8.19 -21.89 1.44
C ILE A 314 -7.19 -23.02 1.70
N SER A 315 -5.92 -22.84 1.33
CA SER A 315 -4.84 -23.61 1.95
C SER A 315 -4.36 -22.87 3.18
N ASN A 316 -4.41 -23.55 4.33
CA ASN A 316 -3.92 -23.07 5.63
C ASN A 316 -2.37 -22.95 5.69
N ASP A 317 -1.72 -22.58 4.60
CA ASP A 317 -0.30 -22.25 4.64
C ASP A 317 -0.20 -20.85 5.24
N ASP A 318 0.48 -20.78 6.38
CA ASP A 318 0.79 -19.57 7.14
C ASP A 318 1.76 -18.69 6.33
N SER A 319 1.26 -18.09 5.25
CA SER A 319 1.98 -17.20 4.37
C SER A 319 2.04 -15.81 5.03
N SER A 320 2.80 -15.71 6.11
CA SER A 320 3.11 -14.44 6.75
C SER A 320 3.65 -13.46 5.70
N ILE A 321 3.11 -12.25 5.65
CA ILE A 321 3.62 -11.19 4.76
C ILE A 321 5.04 -10.86 5.18
N GLY A 322 5.99 -11.29 4.36
CA GLY A 322 7.40 -11.06 4.61
C GLY A 322 7.90 -9.73 4.05
N GLY A 323 7.09 -8.68 3.95
CA GLY A 323 7.60 -7.37 3.51
C GLY A 323 6.52 -6.41 3.08
N MET A 324 6.90 -5.16 2.84
CA MET A 324 6.02 -4.18 2.23
C MET A 324 5.67 -4.66 0.80
N GLY A 325 4.39 -4.95 0.59
CA GLY A 325 3.84 -5.46 -0.66
C GLY A 325 3.31 -4.35 -1.57
N ALA A 326 2.89 -3.23 -0.97
CA ALA A 326 2.38 -2.07 -1.68
C ALA A 326 2.91 -0.76 -1.07
N LEU A 327 3.11 0.24 -1.91
CA LEU A 327 3.47 1.60 -1.53
C LEU A 327 2.40 2.57 -2.03
N PHE A 328 1.78 3.32 -1.13
CA PHE A 328 0.94 4.47 -1.45
C PHE A 328 1.78 5.73 -1.33
N VAL A 329 1.82 6.54 -2.38
CA VAL A 329 2.74 7.66 -2.47
C VAL A 329 2.11 8.87 -3.15
N LYS A 330 2.34 10.06 -2.57
CA LYS A 330 2.06 11.33 -3.24
C LYS A 330 3.38 12.06 -3.45
N THR A 331 3.66 12.49 -4.67
CA THR A 331 4.92 13.18 -5.03
C THR A 331 4.70 14.64 -5.44
N GLU A 332 3.46 15.00 -5.76
CA GLU A 332 3.06 16.33 -6.22
C GLU A 332 1.78 16.74 -5.47
N ASP A 333 1.71 18.00 -5.06
CA ASP A 333 0.48 18.65 -4.60
C ASP A 333 0.07 19.68 -5.65
N GLY A 334 -1.18 19.62 -6.08
CA GLY A 334 -1.73 20.61 -7.01
C GLY A 334 -2.12 21.93 -6.34
N SER A 335 -2.17 21.98 -5.00
CA SER A 335 -2.47 23.20 -4.24
C SER A 335 -1.20 23.84 -3.68
N SER A 336 -1.09 25.18 -3.76
CA SER A 336 0.04 25.92 -3.17
C SER A 336 -0.23 26.41 -1.73
N ASP A 337 -1.44 26.19 -1.20
CA ASP A 337 -2.01 27.13 -0.21
C ASP A 337 -2.57 26.50 1.09
N SER A 338 -2.40 25.21 1.39
CA SER A 338 -2.78 24.71 2.72
C SER A 338 -1.98 23.52 3.23
N SER A 339 -1.91 23.41 4.56
CA SER A 339 -1.43 22.23 5.29
C SER A 339 -2.41 21.07 5.13
N ASP A 340 -2.48 20.49 3.94
CA ASP A 340 -3.47 19.48 3.62
C ASP A 340 -3.08 18.10 4.17
N LYS A 341 -4.09 17.36 4.66
CA LYS A 341 -3.92 15.97 5.06
C LYS A 341 -4.02 15.10 3.82
N VAL A 342 -2.90 14.96 3.14
CA VAL A 342 -2.76 14.14 1.92
C VAL A 342 -3.23 12.71 2.12
N PHE A 343 -2.89 12.14 3.27
CA PHE A 343 -3.39 10.85 3.71
C PHE A 343 -4.14 11.06 5.01
N ASN A 344 -5.42 10.73 5.05
CA ASN A 344 -6.28 10.98 6.21
C ASN A 344 -7.08 9.72 6.55
N PHE A 345 -6.64 9.02 7.58
CA PHE A 345 -7.15 7.70 7.93
C PHE A 345 -7.83 7.70 9.31
N ASP A 346 -9.03 7.13 9.40
CA ASP A 346 -9.80 7.03 10.64
C ASP A 346 -10.38 5.63 10.85
N ASN A 347 -10.08 4.98 11.97
CA ASN A 347 -10.47 3.59 12.27
C ASN A 347 -10.01 2.62 11.16
N VAL A 348 -8.70 2.43 11.04
CA VAL A 348 -8.12 1.67 9.93
C VAL A 348 -7.23 0.51 10.36
N VAL A 349 -7.19 -0.54 9.53
CA VAL A 349 -6.17 -1.59 9.64
C VAL A 349 -5.34 -1.60 8.37
N LEU A 350 -4.04 -1.44 8.52
CA LEU A 350 -3.08 -1.44 7.42
C LEU A 350 -2.12 -2.62 7.60
N ASN A 351 -1.91 -3.43 6.56
CA ASN A 351 -1.03 -4.58 6.65
C ASN A 351 -0.19 -4.73 5.38
N GLY A 352 1.14 -4.65 5.54
CA GLY A 352 2.07 -4.86 4.44
C GLY A 352 2.24 -3.65 3.53
N ILE A 353 1.98 -2.42 4.00
CA ILE A 353 1.97 -1.24 3.13
C ILE A 353 2.87 -0.09 3.62
N GLY A 354 3.36 0.72 2.68
CA GLY A 354 4.00 2.01 2.95
C GLY A 354 3.08 3.17 2.57
N ILE A 355 3.11 4.24 3.35
CA ILE A 355 2.37 5.49 3.13
C ILE A 355 3.37 6.64 3.12
N TRP A 356 3.70 7.13 1.93
CA TRP A 356 4.77 8.10 1.71
C TRP A 356 4.22 9.40 1.11
N ASP A 357 4.24 10.47 1.90
CA ASP A 357 4.06 11.83 1.44
C ASP A 357 5.41 12.44 1.07
N LEU A 358 5.68 12.47 -0.23
CA LEU A 358 6.91 12.99 -0.83
C LEU A 358 6.65 14.27 -1.64
N VAL A 359 5.53 14.97 -1.40
CA VAL A 359 5.24 16.26 -2.07
C VAL A 359 6.44 17.19 -1.96
N THR A 360 7.00 17.29 -0.74
CA THR A 360 8.28 17.93 -0.48
C THR A 360 9.20 16.97 0.25
N VAL A 361 10.47 16.93 -0.15
CA VAL A 361 11.51 16.20 0.57
C VAL A 361 12.32 17.21 1.38
N GLY A 362 12.32 17.07 2.71
CA GLY A 362 13.00 17.97 3.64
C GLY A 362 12.09 19.03 4.28
N ASP A 363 12.71 20.14 4.69
CA ASP A 363 12.21 21.04 5.75
C ASP A 363 11.01 21.92 5.36
N GLU A 364 10.65 22.01 4.08
CA GLU A 364 9.69 22.97 3.51
C GLU A 364 8.27 22.39 3.34
N GLY A 365 8.06 21.12 3.69
CA GLY A 365 6.78 20.46 3.48
C GLY A 365 5.68 20.91 4.44
N ASN A 366 4.48 21.16 3.88
CA ASN A 366 3.29 21.59 4.63
C ASN A 366 2.22 20.50 4.74
N THR A 367 2.34 19.43 3.98
CA THR A 367 1.40 18.31 3.91
C THR A 367 1.53 17.39 5.11
N GLU A 368 0.47 16.62 5.37
CA GLU A 368 0.37 15.76 6.54
C GLU A 368 -0.17 14.36 6.22
N ILE A 369 0.38 13.37 6.92
CA ILE A 369 -0.23 12.04 7.09
C ILE A 369 -0.91 12.03 8.45
N GLY A 370 -2.24 11.99 8.45
CA GLY A 370 -3.07 11.91 9.64
C GLY A 370 -3.66 10.51 9.83
N ILE A 371 -3.47 9.91 11.01
CA ILE A 371 -4.11 8.63 11.36
C ILE A 371 -4.72 8.71 12.75
N ASN A 372 -6.03 8.52 12.82
CA ASN A 372 -6.77 8.39 14.05
C ASN A 372 -7.29 6.95 14.21
N ASN A 373 -6.91 6.27 15.27
CA ASN A 373 -7.32 4.88 15.52
C ASN A 373 -6.92 3.90 14.41
N GLY A 374 -5.62 3.83 14.13
CA GLY A 374 -5.05 2.91 13.14
C GLY A 374 -4.25 1.80 13.79
N GLN A 375 -4.27 0.60 13.21
CA GLN A 375 -3.39 -0.49 13.66
C GLN A 375 -2.83 -1.34 12.52
N GLY A 376 -1.80 -2.12 12.85
CA GLY A 376 -1.24 -3.16 11.99
C GLY A 376 0.23 -2.91 11.64
N CYS A 377 0.57 -3.23 10.41
CA CYS A 377 1.92 -3.35 9.90
C CYS A 377 2.10 -2.37 8.72
N ALA A 378 2.89 -1.31 8.91
CA ALA A 378 3.08 -0.29 7.88
C ALA A 378 4.41 0.47 7.99
N GLN A 379 4.67 1.40 7.06
CA GLN A 379 5.75 2.39 7.15
C GLN A 379 5.23 3.77 6.74
N PHE A 380 5.68 4.83 7.41
CA PHE A 380 5.21 6.19 7.19
C PHE A 380 6.39 7.14 6.95
N ILE A 381 6.36 7.86 5.84
CA ILE A 381 7.35 8.90 5.51
C ILE A 381 6.58 10.13 5.07
N GLY A 382 6.83 11.28 5.68
CA GLY A 382 6.07 12.48 5.36
C GLY A 382 6.71 13.74 5.88
N SER A 383 6.15 14.87 5.46
CA SER A 383 6.55 16.17 5.99
C SER A 383 6.11 16.27 7.47
N SER A 384 4.80 16.16 7.70
CA SER A 384 4.17 16.08 9.02
C SER A 384 3.50 14.72 9.19
N ILE A 385 3.67 14.08 10.35
CA ILE A 385 2.98 12.86 10.74
C ILE A 385 2.17 13.15 12.00
N ASP A 386 0.86 12.93 11.97
CA ASP A 386 -0.06 13.17 13.09
C ASP A 386 -0.85 11.90 13.42
N PHE A 387 -0.47 11.22 14.49
CA PHE A 387 -1.09 9.97 14.93
C PHE A 387 -1.77 10.14 16.27
N ASN A 388 -3.00 9.65 16.37
CA ASN A 388 -3.71 9.53 17.63
C ASN A 388 -4.36 8.16 17.76
N ASP A 389 -4.25 7.54 18.93
CA ASP A 389 -4.82 6.22 19.21
C ASP A 389 -4.31 5.15 18.23
N THR A 390 -3.02 5.09 17.92
CA THR A 390 -2.50 4.14 16.90
C THR A 390 -1.70 2.97 17.48
N ARG A 391 -1.52 1.90 16.71
CA ARG A 391 -0.67 0.74 17.03
C ARG A 391 0.01 0.20 15.78
N PHE A 392 1.25 0.62 15.53
CA PHE A 392 1.95 0.18 14.32
C PHE A 392 3.29 -0.46 14.65
N ASN A 393 3.55 -1.56 13.96
CA ASN A 393 4.90 -2.07 13.76
C ASN A 393 5.28 -1.94 12.29
N LYS A 394 6.57 -2.05 12.01
CA LYS A 394 7.09 -2.08 10.65
C LYS A 394 6.96 -3.48 10.11
N CYS A 395 6.53 -3.58 8.85
CA CYS A 395 6.47 -4.88 8.22
C CYS A 395 7.82 -5.57 8.12
N THR A 396 7.84 -6.83 8.56
CA THR A 396 9.03 -7.67 8.57
C THR A 396 9.63 -7.65 7.17
N GLN A 397 10.83 -7.06 7.06
CA GLN A 397 11.52 -6.98 5.78
C GLN A 397 12.12 -8.35 5.49
N LEU A 398 11.48 -9.17 4.66
CA LEU A 398 12.28 -10.05 3.83
C LEU A 398 13.05 -9.12 2.92
N ALA A 399 14.37 -9.26 2.96
CA ALA A 399 15.27 -8.79 1.94
C ALA A 399 14.90 -9.46 0.61
N VAL A 400 13.79 -9.04 0.01
CA VAL A 400 13.51 -9.27 -1.39
C VAL A 400 14.41 -8.29 -2.09
N SER A 401 15.63 -8.73 -2.39
CA SER A 401 16.46 -8.07 -3.36
C SER A 401 15.61 -8.03 -4.64
N LEU A 402 15.05 -6.86 -4.96
CA LEU A 402 14.36 -6.58 -6.22
C LEU A 402 15.40 -6.65 -7.33
N THR A 403 15.86 -7.87 -7.61
CA THR A 403 16.58 -8.16 -8.83
C THR A 403 15.50 -8.20 -9.88
N ILE A 404 15.11 -7.03 -10.41
CA ILE A 404 14.29 -6.94 -11.61
C ILE A 404 15.07 -7.73 -12.65
N GLN A 405 14.60 -8.94 -12.93
CA GLN A 405 15.30 -9.82 -13.84
C GLN A 405 15.05 -9.22 -15.21
N ALA A 406 16.03 -8.42 -15.69
CA ALA A 406 15.95 -7.77 -16.98
C ALA A 406 15.37 -8.77 -17.99
N PRO A 407 14.31 -8.42 -18.73
CA PRO A 407 13.65 -9.36 -19.62
C PRO A 407 14.73 -10.00 -20.50
N PRO A 408 14.69 -11.33 -20.68
CA PRO A 408 15.73 -12.03 -21.42
C PRO A 408 15.95 -11.28 -22.73
N PRO A 409 17.20 -10.95 -23.09
CA PRO A 409 17.48 -10.09 -24.23
C PRO A 409 16.70 -10.64 -25.40
N VAL A 410 15.75 -9.84 -25.90
CA VAL A 410 15.01 -10.20 -27.10
C VAL A 410 16.07 -10.28 -28.18
N ASN A 411 16.52 -11.49 -28.49
CA ASN A 411 17.38 -11.75 -29.62
C ASN A 411 16.61 -11.19 -30.80
N LYS A 412 17.02 -10.01 -31.28
CA LYS A 412 16.48 -9.42 -32.50
C LYS A 412 16.71 -10.46 -33.56
N VAL A 413 15.67 -11.22 -33.89
CA VAL A 413 15.65 -12.04 -35.09
C VAL A 413 15.98 -11.06 -36.19
N PRO A 414 17.12 -11.22 -36.90
CA PRO A 414 17.47 -10.29 -37.96
C PRO A 414 16.29 -10.23 -38.92
N GLU A 415 15.74 -9.04 -39.12
CA GLU A 415 14.72 -8.87 -40.16
C GLU A 415 15.31 -9.43 -41.45
N PRO A 416 14.58 -10.30 -42.17
CA PRO A 416 15.07 -10.89 -43.41
C PRO A 416 15.27 -9.77 -44.43
N THR A 417 16.49 -9.26 -44.48
CA THR A 417 16.97 -8.32 -45.49
C THR A 417 17.23 -9.13 -46.75
N GLY A 418 16.19 -9.29 -47.55
CA GLY A 418 16.31 -9.72 -48.94
C GLY A 418 15.44 -10.91 -49.29
N MET A 419 14.26 -10.62 -49.82
CA MET A 419 13.81 -11.30 -51.04
C MET A 419 12.79 -10.42 -51.77
N LEU A 420 13.33 -9.47 -52.52
CA LEU A 420 12.62 -8.81 -53.60
C LEU A 420 13.39 -9.10 -54.89
N GLY A 421 12.78 -9.90 -55.77
CA GLY A 421 13.16 -9.97 -57.18
C GLY A 421 13.37 -11.36 -57.77
N LEU A 422 12.31 -11.98 -58.29
CA LEU A 422 12.30 -12.36 -59.71
C LEU A 422 10.87 -12.56 -60.22
N ALA A 423 10.50 -11.77 -61.21
CA ALA A 423 9.30 -11.93 -62.02
C ALA A 423 9.54 -12.96 -63.14
N VAL A 424 8.55 -13.81 -63.43
CA VAL A 424 8.34 -14.35 -64.79
C VAL A 424 6.85 -14.30 -65.12
N VAL A 425 6.55 -13.52 -66.14
CA VAL A 425 5.29 -13.46 -66.89
C VAL A 425 5.24 -14.64 -67.86
N ALA A 426 4.12 -15.38 -67.93
CA ALA A 426 3.67 -16.02 -69.17
C ALA A 426 2.18 -16.40 -69.08
N ALA A 427 1.43 -15.91 -70.07
CA ALA A 427 0.00 -16.12 -70.27
C ALA A 427 -0.32 -17.39 -71.07
N ILE A 428 -1.38 -18.12 -70.69
CA ILE A 428 -2.22 -19.02 -71.51
C ILE A 428 -3.59 -19.04 -70.78
N GLY A 429 -4.77 -18.68 -71.30
CA GLY A 429 -5.31 -18.78 -72.65
C GLY A 429 -6.21 -20.02 -72.78
N TYR A 430 -7.53 -19.85 -73.00
CA TYR A 430 -8.59 -20.87 -73.25
C TYR A 430 -9.20 -21.57 -72.02
N GLY A 431 -10.52 -21.75 -71.88
CA GLY A 431 -11.64 -21.45 -72.76
C GLY A 431 -13.02 -21.82 -72.14
N THR A 432 -14.04 -21.03 -72.51
CA THR A 432 -15.42 -21.38 -72.89
C THR A 432 -16.31 -22.38 -72.12
N LYS A 433 -17.57 -21.93 -71.90
CA LYS A 433 -18.87 -22.66 -71.87
C LYS A 433 -19.14 -23.53 -70.62
N ARG A 434 -20.32 -23.47 -69.98
CA ARG A 434 -21.68 -23.58 -70.56
C ARG A 434 -22.75 -23.12 -69.55
N LEU A 435 -23.77 -22.41 -70.04
CA LEU A 435 -25.08 -22.19 -69.42
C LEU A 435 -25.81 -23.52 -69.17
N HIS A 436 -26.55 -23.64 -68.05
CA HIS A 436 -27.93 -24.15 -68.07
C HIS A 436 -28.76 -23.67 -66.86
N ASN A 437 -29.98 -23.27 -67.22
CA ASN A 437 -31.16 -22.95 -66.42
C ASN A 437 -31.69 -24.16 -65.63
N THR A 438 -32.28 -23.92 -64.46
CA THR A 438 -33.58 -24.47 -63.97
C THR A 438 -33.93 -23.76 -62.65
N GLN A 439 -34.88 -22.82 -62.63
CA GLN A 439 -36.31 -22.97 -62.34
C GLN A 439 -36.68 -23.59 -60.98
N ASN A 440 -37.30 -22.73 -60.15
CA ASN A 440 -38.39 -22.90 -59.17
C ASN A 440 -38.94 -24.32 -58.90
N ALA A 441 -39.16 -24.63 -57.62
CA ALA A 441 -40.48 -24.99 -57.09
C ALA A 441 -40.49 -25.03 -55.54
N GLU A 442 -41.55 -24.40 -55.00
CA GLU A 442 -42.14 -24.46 -53.64
C GLU A 442 -41.39 -23.90 -52.41
#